data_AF-A0A7R9HYS4-F1
#
_entry.id   AF-A0A7R9HYS4-F1
#
_cell.length_a   1.000
_cell.length_b   1.000
_cell.length_c   1.000
_cell.angle_alpha   90.00
_cell.angle_beta   90.00
_cell.angle_gamma   90.00
#
_symmetry.space_group_name_H-M   'P 1'
#
loop_
_entity.id
_entity.type
_entity.pdbx_description
1 polymer ?
#
loop_
_entity_poly.entity_id
_entity_poly.type
_entity_poly.pdbx_seq_one_letter_code
_entity_poly.pdbx_strand_id
1 'polypeptide(L)'
;METGYWNFPDGEHFASSSSLYTQHYKKKAPTYESYNTVAAIIKDKSLSSKLAFLKMLAQEVELFLREFQTNTPLVPFLHTVSTTILSNIMERFVEILKAASPVNVVDVSKKENILSLKKIDLGFATRSELKKSNDTDLQILQFRSDCRKCLQKFVVKILERSPLAYGLTKAVTCFDLSIITANPTIATKWLETLLSTLVDARWLVGTTADKAA
;
A
#
# COMPACT_ATOMS: atom_id res chain seq x y z
N MET A 1 -45.29 -12.99 -3.05
CA MET A 1 -44.11 -12.79 -2.18
C MET A 1 -43.68 -14.15 -1.72
N GLU A 2 -42.75 -14.78 -2.42
CA GLU A 2 -42.16 -16.05 -2.02
C GLU A 2 -40.65 -15.98 -2.28
N THR A 3 -39.91 -16.29 -1.22
CA THR A 3 -38.46 -16.25 -1.10
C THR A 3 -37.82 -17.45 -1.78
N GLY A 4 -37.14 -17.23 -2.91
CA GLY A 4 -36.34 -18.26 -3.58
C GLY A 4 -34.98 -18.45 -2.90
N TYR A 5 -34.94 -19.32 -1.90
CA TYR A 5 -33.69 -19.88 -1.35
C TYR A 5 -33.04 -20.77 -2.43
N TRP A 6 -31.81 -20.43 -2.84
CA TRP A 6 -30.97 -21.32 -3.63
C TRP A 6 -30.40 -22.41 -2.72
N ASN A 7 -31.00 -23.60 -2.76
CA ASN A 7 -30.40 -24.81 -2.24
C ASN A 7 -29.31 -25.30 -3.21
N PHE A 8 -28.06 -25.33 -2.76
CA PHE A 8 -27.00 -26.05 -3.45
C PHE A 8 -27.07 -27.54 -3.07
N PRO A 9 -27.17 -28.48 -4.02
CA PRO A 9 -27.05 -29.90 -3.71
C PRO A 9 -25.59 -30.28 -3.46
N ASP A 10 -25.41 -31.13 -2.46
CA ASP A 10 -24.12 -31.62 -1.99
C ASP A 10 -23.29 -32.34 -3.06
N GLY A 11 -22.00 -31.99 -3.09
CA GLY A 11 -20.90 -32.97 -3.02
C GLY A 11 -20.47 -33.76 -4.25
N GLU A 12 -21.36 -34.20 -5.16
CA GLU A 12 -20.99 -35.32 -6.06
C GLU A 12 -20.96 -35.04 -7.57
N HIS A 13 -21.35 -33.85 -8.06
CA HIS A 13 -21.43 -33.59 -9.51
C HIS A 13 -20.28 -32.76 -10.13
N PHE A 14 -19.29 -32.31 -9.36
CA PHE A 14 -18.20 -31.48 -9.90
C PHE A 14 -17.08 -32.27 -10.61
N ALA A 15 -16.93 -33.56 -10.32
CA ALA A 15 -15.87 -34.38 -10.92
C ALA A 15 -16.17 -34.82 -12.37
N SER A 16 -17.44 -35.06 -12.71
CA SER A 16 -17.85 -35.54 -14.04
C SER A 16 -17.88 -34.44 -15.10
N SER A 17 -18.18 -33.20 -14.70
CA SER A 17 -18.25 -32.06 -15.62
C SER A 17 -16.85 -31.55 -16.02
N SER A 18 -15.84 -31.61 -15.14
CA SER A 18 -14.46 -31.21 -15.47
C SER A 18 -13.80 -32.12 -16.53
N SER A 19 -14.12 -33.42 -16.54
CA SER A 19 -13.56 -34.38 -17.52
C SER A 19 -14.20 -34.24 -18.92
N LEU A 20 -15.47 -33.85 -18.99
CA LEU A 20 -16.17 -33.58 -20.26
C LEU A 20 -15.67 -32.29 -20.94
N TYR A 21 -15.31 -31.27 -20.17
CA TYR A 21 -14.71 -30.04 -20.72
C TYR A 21 -13.29 -30.24 -21.28
N THR A 22 -12.55 -31.23 -20.77
CA THR A 22 -11.16 -31.49 -21.17
C THR A 22 -11.03 -32.43 -22.38
N GLN A 23 -12.03 -33.26 -22.69
CA GLN A 23 -11.98 -34.18 -23.84
C GLN A 23 -12.17 -33.52 -25.21
N HIS A 24 -12.86 -32.38 -25.31
CA HIS A 24 -13.16 -31.73 -26.60
C HIS A 24 -12.15 -30.66 -27.06
N TYR A 25 -11.13 -30.33 -26.24
CA TYR A 25 -10.18 -29.27 -26.56
C TYR A 25 -8.72 -29.68 -26.37
N LYS A 26 -8.22 -30.58 -27.21
CA LYS A 26 -6.80 -30.53 -27.62
C LYS A 26 -6.59 -29.37 -28.61
N LYS A 27 -6.99 -28.15 -28.23
CA LYS A 27 -6.70 -26.95 -29.03
C LYS A 27 -5.21 -26.64 -28.89
N LYS A 28 -4.52 -26.40 -30.01
CA LYS A 28 -3.15 -25.87 -30.01
C LYS A 28 -3.09 -24.66 -29.07
N ALA A 29 -2.04 -24.60 -28.26
CA ALA A 29 -1.80 -23.46 -27.37
C ALA A 29 -1.86 -22.15 -28.19
N PRO A 30 -2.62 -21.13 -27.74
CA PRO A 30 -2.68 -19.85 -28.43
C PRO A 30 -1.28 -19.24 -28.57
N THR A 31 -0.96 -18.68 -29.74
CA THR A 31 0.35 -18.08 -30.02
C THR A 31 0.47 -16.61 -29.59
N TYR A 32 -0.53 -16.06 -28.91
CA TYR A 32 -0.54 -14.66 -28.49
C TYR A 32 0.46 -14.39 -27.37
N GLU A 33 1.09 -13.21 -27.40
CA GLU A 33 2.10 -12.80 -26.43
C GLU A 33 1.58 -12.79 -24.98
N SER A 34 0.33 -12.37 -24.78
CA SER A 34 -0.34 -12.39 -23.47
C SER A 34 -0.49 -13.80 -22.92
N TYR A 35 -0.83 -14.78 -23.77
CA TYR A 35 -0.92 -16.18 -23.38
C TYR A 35 0.46 -16.73 -23.01
N ASN A 36 1.48 -16.48 -23.84
CA ASN A 36 2.84 -16.93 -23.58
C ASN A 36 3.39 -16.37 -22.26
N THR A 37 3.11 -15.10 -21.98
CA THR A 37 3.50 -14.43 -20.73
C THR A 37 2.88 -15.11 -19.52
N VAL A 38 1.55 -15.31 -19.54
CA VAL A 38 0.84 -15.97 -18.42
C VAL A 38 1.28 -17.42 -18.28
N ALA A 39 1.44 -18.16 -19.38
CA ALA A 39 1.90 -19.55 -19.36
C ALA A 39 3.32 -19.70 -18.81
N ALA A 40 4.20 -18.70 -19.04
CA ALA A 40 5.52 -18.65 -18.44
C ALA A 40 5.45 -18.36 -16.94
N ILE A 41 4.62 -17.40 -16.52
CA ILE A 41 4.46 -17.02 -15.11
C ILE A 41 3.86 -18.15 -14.27
N ILE A 42 2.88 -18.90 -14.79
CA ILE A 42 2.28 -20.04 -14.06
C ILE A 42 3.31 -21.13 -13.74
N LYS A 43 4.38 -21.24 -14.54
CA LYS A 43 5.49 -22.17 -14.30
C LYS A 43 6.53 -21.65 -13.30
N ASP A 44 6.42 -20.39 -12.87
CA ASP A 44 7.30 -19.81 -11.88
C ASP A 44 7.04 -20.41 -10.49
N LYS A 45 8.04 -21.13 -9.97
CA LYS A 45 7.99 -21.77 -8.64
C LYS A 45 7.75 -20.78 -7.50
N SER A 46 8.15 -19.52 -7.69
CA SER A 46 8.06 -18.45 -6.70
C SER A 46 6.78 -17.61 -6.84
N LEU A 47 5.88 -17.96 -7.76
CA LEU A 47 4.66 -17.19 -8.05
C LEU A 47 3.80 -16.97 -6.80
N SER A 48 3.52 -18.02 -6.03
CA SER A 48 2.72 -17.93 -4.81
C SER A 48 3.31 -16.94 -3.80
N SER A 49 4.63 -16.97 -3.62
CA SER A 49 5.36 -16.05 -2.74
C SER A 49 5.30 -14.61 -3.26
N LYS A 50 5.44 -14.40 -4.58
CA LYS A 50 5.30 -13.07 -5.20
C LYS A 50 3.89 -12.50 -5.02
N LEU A 51 2.86 -13.31 -5.24
CA LEU A 51 1.46 -12.89 -5.07
C LEU A 51 1.14 -12.60 -3.61
N ALA A 52 1.59 -13.43 -2.67
CA ALA A 52 1.42 -13.18 -1.24
C ALA A 52 2.07 -11.85 -0.81
N PHE A 53 3.27 -11.57 -1.32
CA PHE A 53 3.97 -10.32 -1.06
C PHE A 53 3.26 -9.10 -1.64
N LEU A 54 2.83 -9.17 -2.90
CA LEU A 54 2.10 -8.08 -3.55
C LEU A 54 0.74 -7.84 -2.89
N LYS A 55 0.04 -8.90 -2.49
CA LYS A 55 -1.21 -8.80 -1.73
C LYS A 55 -1.00 -8.06 -0.41
N MET A 56 0.06 -8.39 0.32
CA MET A 56 0.43 -7.67 1.55
C MET A 56 0.62 -6.17 1.29
N LEU A 57 1.35 -5.79 0.24
CA LEU A 57 1.53 -4.37 -0.12
C LEU A 57 0.22 -3.69 -0.51
N ALA A 58 -0.64 -4.38 -1.27
CA ALA A 58 -1.95 -3.84 -1.65
C ALA A 58 -2.84 -3.60 -0.41
N GLN A 59 -2.80 -4.50 0.58
CA GLN A 59 -3.59 -4.37 1.81
C GLN A 59 -3.19 -3.14 2.65
N GLU A 60 -1.92 -2.74 2.65
CA GLU A 60 -1.46 -1.53 3.35
C GLU A 60 -2.10 -0.24 2.79
N VAL A 61 -2.34 -0.19 1.48
CA VAL A 61 -2.97 0.98 0.83
C VAL A 61 -4.49 0.85 0.68
N GLU A 62 -5.03 -0.37 0.77
CA GLU A 62 -6.46 -0.63 0.58
C GLU A 62 -7.32 0.10 1.61
N LEU A 63 -6.91 0.14 2.88
CA LEU A 63 -7.65 0.83 3.94
C LEU A 63 -7.77 2.33 3.66
N PHE A 64 -6.66 2.96 3.25
CA PHE A 64 -6.66 4.35 2.83
C PHE A 64 -7.60 4.62 1.67
N LEU A 65 -7.52 3.80 0.63
CA LEU A 65 -8.38 3.96 -0.54
C LEU A 65 -9.86 3.84 -0.16
N ARG A 66 -10.22 2.88 0.69
CA ARG A 66 -11.60 2.70 1.16
C ARG A 66 -12.11 3.90 1.95
N GLU A 67 -11.31 4.47 2.84
CA GLU A 67 -11.73 5.60 3.67
C GLU A 67 -11.80 6.90 2.86
N PHE A 68 -10.75 7.20 2.09
CA PHE A 68 -10.60 8.48 1.38
C PHE A 68 -11.35 8.55 0.04
N GLN A 69 -11.95 7.44 -0.44
CA GLN A 69 -12.86 7.43 -1.59
C GLN A 69 -14.34 7.53 -1.16
N THR A 70 -14.61 8.25 -0.07
CA THR A 70 -15.97 8.55 0.42
C THR A 70 -16.26 10.05 0.32
N ASN A 71 -17.53 10.45 0.45
CA ASN A 71 -17.93 11.87 0.47
C ASN A 71 -17.69 12.53 1.86
N THR A 72 -17.02 11.86 2.78
CA THR A 72 -16.74 12.36 4.12
C THR A 72 -15.55 13.34 4.07
N PRO A 73 -15.59 14.48 4.79
CA PRO A 73 -14.49 15.45 4.77
C PRO A 73 -13.28 14.95 5.59
N LEU A 74 -12.52 14.01 5.02
CA LEU A 74 -11.38 13.35 5.68
C LEU A 74 -10.03 14.07 5.47
N VAL A 75 -10.02 15.21 4.79
CA VAL A 75 -8.81 16.00 4.53
C VAL A 75 -7.98 16.29 5.79
N PRO A 76 -8.56 16.61 6.98
CA PRO A 76 -7.79 16.80 8.20
C PRO A 76 -6.91 15.62 8.61
N PHE A 77 -7.33 14.39 8.27
CA PHE A 77 -6.61 13.16 8.62
C PHE A 77 -5.60 12.74 7.55
N LEU A 78 -5.63 13.37 6.37
CA LEU A 78 -4.89 12.95 5.18
C LEU A 78 -3.38 12.84 5.43
N HIS A 79 -2.80 13.85 6.08
CA HIS A 79 -1.37 13.83 6.42
C HIS A 79 -1.03 12.69 7.38
N THR A 80 -1.80 12.55 8.46
CA THR A 80 -1.56 11.54 9.51
C THR A 80 -1.64 10.13 8.92
N VAL A 81 -2.74 9.81 8.22
CA VAL A 81 -2.94 8.48 7.66
C VAL A 81 -1.91 8.16 6.58
N SER A 82 -1.62 9.10 5.68
CA SER A 82 -0.60 8.91 4.63
C SER A 82 0.78 8.67 5.21
N THR A 83 1.14 9.39 6.29
CA THR A 83 2.43 9.22 6.98
C THR A 83 2.50 7.84 7.64
N THR A 84 1.43 7.40 8.30
CA THR A 84 1.36 6.08 8.94
C THR A 84 1.56 4.93 7.97
N ILE A 85 0.89 4.96 6.80
CA ILE A 85 1.04 3.92 5.77
C ILE A 85 2.49 3.86 5.28
N LEU A 86 3.08 5.02 5.03
CA LEU A 86 4.44 5.11 4.56
C LEU A 86 5.44 4.60 5.61
N SER A 87 5.24 4.94 6.89
CA SER A 87 6.01 4.38 8.01
C SER A 87 5.91 2.87 8.06
N ASN A 88 4.69 2.31 8.06
CA ASN A 88 4.45 0.86 8.14
C ASN A 88 5.18 0.09 7.03
N ILE A 89 5.14 0.61 5.80
CA ILE A 89 5.82 -0.02 4.66
C ILE A 89 7.33 0.11 4.81
N MET A 90 7.83 1.30 5.19
CA MET A 90 9.25 1.54 5.29
C MET A 90 9.91 0.80 6.46
N GLU A 91 9.22 0.60 7.60
CA GLU A 91 9.70 -0.21 8.73
C GLU A 91 10.09 -1.64 8.33
N ARG A 92 9.51 -2.16 7.25
CA ARG A 92 9.84 -3.51 6.72
C ARG A 92 11.24 -3.61 6.14
N PHE A 93 11.85 -2.50 5.73
CA PHE A 93 13.15 -2.51 5.04
C PHE A 93 14.12 -1.39 5.42
N VAL A 94 13.70 -0.39 6.21
CA VAL A 94 14.52 0.75 6.63
C VAL A 94 14.94 0.58 8.09
N GLU A 95 16.23 0.76 8.38
CA GLU A 95 16.82 0.58 9.71
C GLU A 95 16.59 1.80 10.62
N ILE A 96 16.63 3.01 10.06
CA ILE A 96 16.68 4.29 10.80
C ILE A 96 15.30 4.81 11.24
N LEU A 97 14.19 4.26 10.73
CA LEU A 97 12.85 4.76 11.10
C LEU A 97 12.53 4.66 12.59
N LYS A 98 13.23 3.78 13.32
CA LYS A 98 13.12 3.66 14.77
C LYS A 98 13.59 4.90 15.55
N ALA A 99 14.22 5.88 14.88
CA ALA A 99 14.78 7.09 15.50
C ALA A 99 13.99 8.39 15.23
N ALA A 100 12.67 8.30 14.99
CA ALA A 100 11.75 9.45 14.91
C ALA A 100 11.99 10.48 13.79
N SER A 101 12.65 10.09 12.70
CA SER A 101 12.82 10.97 11.52
C SER A 101 11.50 11.07 10.72
N PRO A 102 11.15 12.25 10.20
CA PRO A 102 10.00 12.40 9.31
C PRO A 102 10.15 11.49 8.09
N VAL A 103 9.09 10.74 7.77
CA VAL A 103 9.10 9.70 6.72
C VAL A 103 9.47 10.26 5.34
N ASN A 104 9.13 11.52 5.09
CA ASN A 104 9.45 12.26 3.86
C ASN A 104 10.92 12.70 3.74
N VAL A 105 11.74 12.56 4.78
CA VAL A 105 13.16 12.96 4.78
C VAL A 105 14.09 11.76 4.60
N VAL A 106 13.61 10.54 4.86
CA VAL A 106 14.44 9.35 4.79
C VAL A 106 14.70 8.96 3.32
N ASP A 107 15.96 9.06 2.89
CA ASP A 107 16.38 8.58 1.58
C ASP A 107 16.46 7.05 1.58
N VAL A 108 15.43 6.42 1.03
CA VAL A 108 15.31 4.96 0.89
C VAL A 108 16.22 4.36 -0.17
N SER A 109 17.03 5.17 -0.88
CA SER A 109 18.02 4.72 -1.86
C SER A 109 19.39 4.47 -1.24
N LYS A 110 19.69 5.10 -0.09
CA LYS A 110 20.98 4.96 0.57
C LYS A 110 21.10 3.62 1.30
N LYS A 111 22.16 2.89 0.99
CA LYS A 111 22.43 1.55 1.54
C LYS A 111 22.54 1.54 3.07
N GLU A 112 23.06 2.62 3.66
CA GLU A 112 23.19 2.78 5.12
C GLU A 112 21.83 2.87 5.84
N ASN A 113 20.77 3.26 5.15
CA ASN A 113 19.43 3.37 5.72
C ASN A 113 18.64 2.06 5.64
N ILE A 114 19.16 1.06 4.91
CA ILE A 114 18.39 -0.12 4.49
C ILE A 114 18.87 -1.38 5.19
N LEU A 115 17.92 -2.16 5.69
CA LEU A 115 18.18 -3.46 6.30
C LEU A 115 18.89 -4.42 5.34
N SER A 116 19.73 -5.28 5.91
CA SER A 116 20.32 -6.39 5.17
C SER A 116 19.24 -7.34 4.66
N LEU A 117 19.47 -8.02 3.53
CA LEU A 117 18.46 -8.87 2.86
C LEU A 117 17.82 -9.92 3.77
N LYS A 118 18.56 -10.42 4.77
CA LYS A 118 18.07 -11.42 5.72
C LYS A 118 17.11 -10.84 6.77
N LYS A 119 17.20 -9.53 7.04
CA LYS A 119 16.42 -8.82 8.06
C LYS A 119 15.14 -8.16 7.52
N ILE A 120 14.95 -8.15 6.19
CA ILE A 120 13.76 -7.55 5.57
C ILE A 120 12.51 -8.33 5.97
N ASP A 121 11.46 -7.61 6.39
CA ASP A 121 10.19 -8.22 6.68
C ASP A 121 9.35 -8.42 5.40
N LEU A 122 9.18 -9.68 5.03
CA LEU A 122 8.36 -10.11 3.89
C LEU A 122 6.88 -10.37 4.27
N GLY A 123 6.54 -10.31 5.55
CA GLY A 123 5.26 -10.75 6.07
C GLY A 123 5.14 -12.27 6.23
N PHE A 124 4.18 -12.71 7.05
CA PHE A 124 4.00 -14.13 7.40
C PHE A 124 3.57 -14.99 6.22
N ALA A 125 2.61 -14.52 5.41
CA ALA A 125 2.09 -15.25 4.26
C ALA A 125 3.19 -15.52 3.22
N THR A 126 3.94 -14.50 2.83
CA THR A 126 5.08 -14.62 1.90
C THR A 126 6.12 -15.61 2.41
N ARG A 127 6.49 -15.54 3.70
CA ARG A 127 7.44 -16.49 4.30
C ARG A 127 6.92 -17.92 4.29
N SER A 128 5.61 -18.11 4.49
CA SER A 128 4.97 -19.44 4.45
C SER A 128 5.05 -20.04 3.05
N GLU A 129 4.69 -19.27 2.02
CA GLU A 129 4.76 -19.71 0.62
C GLU A 129 6.21 -19.95 0.16
N LEU A 130 7.15 -19.09 0.58
CA LEU A 130 8.57 -19.24 0.24
C LEU A 130 9.24 -20.46 0.89
N LYS A 131 8.67 -20.99 1.99
CA LYS A 131 9.13 -22.26 2.59
C LYS A 131 8.62 -23.48 1.82
N LYS A 132 7.49 -23.34 1.10
CA LYS A 132 6.91 -24.41 0.28
C LYS A 132 7.58 -24.50 -1.10
N SER A 133 8.22 -23.43 -1.56
CA SER A 133 9.00 -23.44 -2.79
C SER A 133 10.30 -24.24 -2.61
N ASN A 134 10.61 -25.10 -3.57
CA ASN A 134 11.89 -25.83 -3.65
C ASN A 134 13.01 -24.93 -4.24
N ASP A 135 13.09 -23.69 -3.76
CA ASP A 135 14.06 -22.70 -4.22
C ASP A 135 15.41 -22.87 -3.48
N THR A 136 16.50 -22.69 -4.22
CA THR A 136 17.86 -22.67 -3.66
C THR A 136 18.11 -21.41 -2.81
N ASP A 137 19.10 -21.45 -1.92
CA ASP A 137 19.48 -20.28 -1.11
C ASP A 137 19.79 -19.04 -1.95
N LEU A 138 20.42 -19.22 -3.12
CA LEU A 138 20.69 -18.13 -4.06
C LEU A 138 19.39 -17.53 -4.61
N GLN A 139 18.41 -18.36 -4.97
CA GLN A 139 17.10 -17.90 -5.46
C GLN A 139 16.30 -17.19 -4.35
N ILE A 140 16.36 -17.69 -3.11
CA ILE A 140 15.72 -17.06 -1.95
C ILE A 140 16.35 -15.69 -1.66
N LEU A 141 17.69 -15.57 -1.76
CA LEU A 141 18.38 -14.28 -1.63
C LEU A 141 18.01 -13.31 -2.75
N GLN A 142 17.92 -13.80 -3.99
CA GLN A 142 17.47 -13.00 -5.13
C GLN A 142 16.04 -12.50 -4.94
N PHE A 143 15.12 -13.38 -4.52
CA PHE A 143 13.74 -13.02 -4.19
C PHE A 143 13.66 -11.92 -3.12
N ARG A 144 14.43 -12.05 -2.02
CA ARG A 144 14.52 -11.00 -0.99
C ARG A 144 15.04 -9.67 -1.55
N SER A 145 16.03 -9.73 -2.44
CA SER A 145 16.56 -8.54 -3.11
C SER A 145 15.51 -7.87 -3.98
N ASP A 146 14.69 -8.65 -4.70
CA ASP A 146 13.64 -8.13 -5.56
C ASP A 146 12.46 -7.56 -4.75
N CYS A 147 12.06 -8.21 -3.65
CA CYS A 147 11.09 -7.68 -2.69
C CYS A 147 11.54 -6.34 -2.11
N ARG A 148 12.81 -6.22 -1.73
CA ARG A 148 13.39 -4.95 -1.27
C ARG A 148 13.26 -3.84 -2.31
N LYS A 149 13.67 -4.13 -3.56
CA LYS A 149 13.57 -3.16 -4.66
C LYS A 149 12.11 -2.76 -4.92
N CYS A 150 11.19 -3.71 -4.79
CA CYS A 150 9.76 -3.46 -4.90
C CYS A 150 9.28 -2.49 -3.80
N LEU A 151 9.62 -2.74 -2.53
CA LEU A 151 9.32 -1.84 -1.40
C LEU A 151 9.89 -0.43 -1.62
N GLN A 152 11.15 -0.33 -2.01
CA GLN A 152 11.79 0.96 -2.30
C GLN A 152 11.06 1.72 -3.41
N LYS A 153 10.79 1.07 -4.53
CA LYS A 153 10.05 1.68 -5.65
C LYS A 153 8.64 2.08 -5.25
N PHE A 154 7.97 1.27 -4.43
CA PHE A 154 6.62 1.55 -3.96
C PHE A 154 6.59 2.82 -3.11
N VAL A 155 7.48 2.94 -2.13
CA VAL A 155 7.64 4.12 -1.27
C VAL A 155 7.97 5.37 -2.08
N VAL A 156 8.95 5.30 -2.99
CA VAL A 156 9.32 6.42 -3.85
C VAL A 156 8.12 6.88 -4.70
N LYS A 157 7.37 5.94 -5.28
CA LYS A 157 6.20 6.26 -6.10
C LYS A 157 5.05 6.87 -5.30
N ILE A 158 4.85 6.42 -4.07
CA ILE A 158 3.87 7.04 -3.16
C ILE A 158 4.33 8.47 -2.85
N LEU A 159 5.57 8.67 -2.42
CA LEU A 159 6.11 10.00 -2.09
C LEU A 159 6.03 10.99 -3.25
N GLU A 160 6.38 10.57 -4.48
CA GLU A 160 6.30 11.41 -5.68
C GLU A 160 4.90 11.93 -6.00
N ARG A 161 3.86 11.20 -5.61
CA ARG A 161 2.46 11.50 -5.95
C ARG A 161 1.61 11.88 -4.73
N SER A 162 2.22 11.86 -3.54
CA SER A 162 1.50 12.04 -2.29
C SER A 162 1.27 13.51 -1.99
N PRO A 163 0.10 13.86 -1.41
CA PRO A 163 -0.16 15.20 -0.91
C PRO A 163 0.80 15.58 0.24
N LEU A 164 1.52 14.63 0.83
CA LEU A 164 2.56 14.87 1.86
C LEU A 164 3.68 15.80 1.41
N ALA A 165 3.88 15.99 0.09
CA ALA A 165 4.85 16.95 -0.43
C ALA A 165 4.45 18.42 -0.16
N TYR A 166 3.16 18.69 0.07
CA TYR A 166 2.63 20.04 0.24
C TYR A 166 2.47 20.39 1.71
N GLY A 167 3.01 21.55 2.12
CA GLY A 167 2.84 22.08 3.47
C GLY A 167 1.37 22.25 3.87
N LEU A 168 0.50 22.57 2.90
CA LEU A 168 -0.94 22.68 3.08
C LEU A 168 -1.55 21.40 3.67
N THR A 169 -1.15 20.23 3.18
CA THR A 169 -1.65 18.93 3.67
C THR A 169 -1.37 18.74 5.15
N LYS A 170 -0.21 19.22 5.61
CA LYS A 170 0.15 19.22 7.04
C LYS A 170 -0.61 20.29 7.82
N ALA A 171 -0.79 21.48 7.26
CA ALA A 171 -1.48 22.58 7.92
C ALA A 171 -2.96 22.26 8.21
N VAL A 172 -3.66 21.56 7.30
CA VAL A 172 -5.07 21.16 7.48
C VAL A 172 -5.30 20.19 8.65
N THR A 173 -4.24 19.58 9.18
CA THR A 173 -4.31 18.75 10.40
C THR A 173 -4.70 19.56 11.65
N CYS A 174 -4.73 20.89 11.59
CA CYS A 174 -5.28 21.74 12.66
C CYS A 174 -6.73 21.41 13.01
N PHE A 175 -7.49 20.77 12.11
CA PHE A 175 -8.87 20.33 12.36
C PHE A 175 -8.98 18.88 12.86
N ASP A 176 -7.86 18.16 13.02
CA ASP A 176 -7.86 16.82 13.59
C ASP A 176 -7.98 16.91 15.12
N LEU A 177 -9.11 16.43 15.65
CA LEU A 177 -9.42 16.48 17.08
C LEU A 177 -8.37 15.78 17.94
N SER A 178 -7.74 14.73 17.42
CA SER A 178 -6.68 14.02 18.14
C SER A 178 -5.46 14.91 18.36
N ILE A 179 -5.11 15.75 17.38
CA ILE A 179 -3.98 16.68 17.46
C ILE A 179 -4.34 17.87 18.34
N ILE A 180 -5.55 18.42 18.21
CA ILE A 180 -6.03 19.53 19.05
C ILE A 180 -5.98 19.14 20.52
N THR A 181 -6.43 17.93 20.85
CA THR A 181 -6.49 17.44 22.23
C THR A 181 -5.10 17.09 22.76
N ALA A 182 -4.23 16.50 21.93
CA ALA A 182 -2.88 16.13 22.35
C ALA A 182 -1.92 17.33 22.46
N ASN A 183 -1.98 18.27 21.52
CA ASN A 183 -1.05 19.40 21.40
C ASN A 183 -1.75 20.65 20.83
N PRO A 184 -2.51 21.39 21.65
CA PRO A 184 -3.30 22.54 21.18
C PRO A 184 -2.43 23.64 20.56
N THR A 185 -1.25 23.91 21.11
CA THR A 185 -0.30 24.90 20.57
C THR A 185 0.16 24.57 19.15
N ILE A 186 0.35 23.28 18.86
CA ILE A 186 0.74 22.82 17.51
C ILE A 186 -0.43 22.99 16.55
N ALA A 187 -1.65 22.68 16.98
CA ALA A 187 -2.85 22.87 16.18
C ALA A 187 -3.06 24.35 15.80
N THR A 188 -2.88 25.28 16.75
CA THR A 188 -2.95 26.73 16.49
C THR A 188 -1.92 27.17 15.46
N LYS A 189 -0.67 26.74 15.61
CA LYS A 189 0.39 27.06 14.63
C LYS A 189 0.05 26.54 13.22
N TRP A 190 -0.54 25.35 13.13
CA TRP A 190 -0.98 24.81 11.84
C TRP A 190 -2.17 25.57 11.27
N LEU A 191 -3.09 26.04 12.11
CA LEU A 191 -4.19 26.90 11.69
C LEU A 191 -3.68 28.24 11.12
N GLU A 192 -2.73 28.90 11.79
CA GLU A 192 -2.08 30.11 11.28
C GLU A 192 -1.41 29.86 9.91
N THR A 193 -0.67 28.75 9.80
CA THR A 193 -0.02 28.34 8.54
C THR A 193 -1.05 28.11 7.43
N LEU A 194 -2.17 27.46 7.75
CA LEU A 194 -3.27 27.22 6.82
C LEU A 194 -3.88 28.53 6.34
N LEU A 195 -4.24 29.42 7.27
CA LEU A 195 -4.86 30.71 6.95
C LEU A 195 -3.93 31.58 6.08
N SER A 196 -2.64 31.66 6.41
CA SER A 196 -1.65 32.35 5.59
C SER A 196 -1.59 31.78 4.16
N THR A 197 -1.53 30.44 4.04
CA THR A 197 -1.48 29.77 2.73
C THR A 197 -2.73 30.07 1.89
N LEU A 198 -3.91 30.12 2.52
CA LEU A 198 -5.18 30.42 1.85
C LEU A 198 -5.29 31.89 1.42
N VAL A 199 -4.75 32.82 2.20
CA VAL A 199 -4.68 34.25 1.83
C VAL A 199 -3.71 34.45 0.67
N ASP A 200 -2.53 33.84 0.71
CA ASP A 200 -1.53 33.92 -0.36
C ASP A 200 -2.07 33.36 -1.69
N ALA A 201 -2.84 32.27 -1.61
CA ALA A 201 -3.54 31.68 -2.76
C ALA A 201 -4.77 32.49 -3.24
N ARG A 202 -5.12 33.60 -2.55
CA ARG A 202 -6.32 34.43 -2.78
C ARG A 202 -7.64 33.67 -2.64
N TRP A 203 -7.66 32.62 -1.81
CA TRP A 203 -8.88 31.87 -1.48
C TRP A 203 -9.62 32.48 -0.29
N LEU A 204 -8.90 33.23 0.56
CA LEU A 204 -9.45 34.00 1.68
C LEU A 204 -8.94 35.45 1.63
N VAL A 205 -9.75 36.37 2.17
CA VAL A 205 -9.34 37.75 2.43
C VAL A 205 -8.74 37.83 3.84
N GLY A 206 -7.67 38.63 4.02
CA GLY A 206 -6.98 38.76 5.32
C GLY A 206 -7.91 39.07 6.48
N THR A 207 -8.87 39.98 6.30
CA THR A 207 -9.87 40.32 7.34
C THR A 207 -10.75 39.15 7.77
N THR A 208 -10.95 38.15 6.91
CA THR A 208 -11.69 36.93 7.25
C THR A 208 -10.79 35.94 7.97
N ALA A 209 -9.51 35.86 7.60
CA ALA A 209 -8.51 35.06 8.30
C ALA A 209 -8.27 35.58 9.74
N ASP A 210 -8.17 36.89 9.94
CA ASP A 210 -7.98 37.52 11.26
C ASP A 210 -9.13 37.21 12.24
N LYS A 211 -10.34 36.97 11.72
CA LYS A 211 -11.50 36.58 12.55
C LYS A 211 -11.50 35.10 12.92
N ALA A 212 -10.78 34.27 12.18
CA ALA A 212 -10.78 32.82 12.33
C ALA A 212 -9.56 32.31 13.13
N ALA A 213 -8.52 33.13 13.27
CA ALA A 213 -7.36 32.88 14.12
C ALA A 213 -7.70 33.08 15.61
#